data_AF-A0AAX3Q8Y9-F1
#
_entry.id   AF-A0AAX3Q8Y9-F1
#
_cell.length_a   1.000
_cell.length_b   1.000
_cell.length_c   1.000
_cell.angle_alpha   90.00
_cell.angle_beta   90.00
_cell.angle_gamma   90.00
#
_symmetry.space_group_name_H-M   'P 1'
#
loop_
_entity.id
_entity.type
_entity.pdbx_description
1 polymer ?
#
loop_
_entity_poly.entity_id
_entity_poly.type
_entity_poly.pdbx_seq_one_letter_code
_entity_poly.pdbx_strand_id
1 'polypeptide(L)'
;MDINKADYGTIIKFGNLKLFLEKLKIEGNCIEEIVDSIDKNGISLLEKSLISRKFDIANFLLDNGAKVNIISNDDCNEFHYLAANINCQGAVEVACRLVDMGVDLNLKDKKFGNSAIWSLCQEVLKKRTKEGNDLIVKCLGKRPNINDENKYGYSLRDLIEERGTDDMKKVLEMIV
;
A
#
# COMPACT_ATOMS: atom_id res chain seq x y z
N MET A 1 -21.66 13.91 7.46
CA MET A 1 -20.72 14.59 6.54
C MET A 1 -21.57 15.31 5.51
N ASP A 2 -21.34 16.60 5.29
CA ASP A 2 -21.98 17.36 4.21
C ASP A 2 -21.18 17.15 2.92
N ILE A 3 -21.73 16.37 1.98
CA ILE A 3 -21.04 15.98 0.74
C ILE A 3 -20.70 17.18 -0.16
N ASN A 4 -21.48 18.26 -0.09
CA ASN A 4 -21.27 19.44 -0.93
C ASN A 4 -20.02 20.22 -0.50
N LYS A 5 -19.65 20.15 0.78
CA LYS A 5 -18.50 20.86 1.36
C LYS A 5 -17.26 19.97 1.54
N ALA A 6 -17.44 18.65 1.60
CA ALA A 6 -16.35 17.72 1.79
C ALA A 6 -15.50 17.58 0.51
N ASP A 7 -14.18 17.52 0.66
CA ASP A 7 -13.27 17.12 -0.42
C ASP A 7 -13.27 15.59 -0.59
N TYR A 8 -12.68 15.11 -1.70
CA TYR A 8 -12.58 13.67 -1.99
C TYR A 8 -11.86 12.90 -0.88
N GLY A 9 -10.80 13.47 -0.29
CA GLY A 9 -10.05 12.83 0.80
C GLY A 9 -10.90 12.63 2.07
N THR A 10 -11.77 13.59 2.40
CA THR A 10 -12.73 13.51 3.51
C THR A 10 -13.79 12.46 3.23
N ILE A 11 -14.27 12.36 1.99
CA ILE A 11 -15.24 11.35 1.58
C ILE A 11 -14.62 9.96 1.63
N ILE A 12 -13.36 9.79 1.22
CA ILE A 12 -12.63 8.53 1.40
C ILE A 12 -12.53 8.19 2.89
N LYS A 13 -12.12 9.15 3.72
CA LYS A 13 -11.90 8.90 5.15
C LYS A 13 -13.17 8.50 5.90
N PHE A 14 -14.28 9.17 5.64
CA PHE A 14 -15.51 9.03 6.45
C PHE A 14 -16.71 8.43 5.70
N GLY A 15 -16.63 8.30 4.37
CA GLY A 15 -17.69 7.83 3.49
C GLY A 15 -17.46 6.42 2.95
N ASN A 16 -17.92 6.19 1.72
CA ASN A 16 -17.83 4.92 0.99
C ASN A 16 -17.82 5.21 -0.52
N LEU A 17 -17.63 4.16 -1.35
CA LEU A 17 -17.58 4.31 -2.80
C LEU A 17 -18.84 4.99 -3.37
N LYS A 18 -20.03 4.71 -2.82
CA LYS A 18 -21.27 5.37 -3.27
C LYS A 18 -21.19 6.89 -3.10
N LEU A 19 -20.76 7.38 -1.93
CA LEU A 19 -20.61 8.81 -1.68
C LEU A 19 -19.48 9.43 -2.51
N PHE A 20 -18.41 8.68 -2.78
CA PHE A 20 -17.34 9.13 -3.67
C PHE A 20 -17.85 9.35 -5.10
N LEU A 21 -18.62 8.40 -5.64
CA LEU A 21 -19.24 8.52 -6.96
C LEU A 21 -20.32 9.60 -7.02
N GLU A 22 -21.08 9.78 -5.94
CA GLU A 22 -22.06 10.86 -5.82
C GLU A 22 -21.38 12.23 -5.86
N LYS A 23 -20.23 12.36 -5.19
CA LYS A 23 -19.43 13.59 -5.21
C LYS A 23 -18.92 13.94 -6.61
N LEU A 24 -18.39 12.96 -7.35
CA LEU A 24 -17.99 13.16 -8.75
C LEU A 24 -19.14 13.73 -9.59
N LYS A 25 -20.36 13.19 -9.42
CA LYS A 25 -21.56 13.68 -10.13
C LYS A 25 -21.96 15.09 -9.72
N ILE A 26 -21.88 15.42 -8.43
CA ILE A 26 -22.23 16.76 -7.92
C ILE A 26 -21.27 17.81 -8.48
N GLU A 27 -19.97 17.51 -8.54
CA GLU A 27 -18.97 18.45 -9.04
C GLU A 27 -18.84 18.44 -10.57
N GLY A 28 -19.39 17.43 -11.25
CA GLY A 28 -19.28 17.28 -12.70
C GLY A 28 -17.86 16.89 -13.16
N ASN A 29 -17.04 16.33 -12.27
CA ASN A 29 -15.67 15.93 -12.57
C ASN A 29 -15.62 14.53 -13.18
N CYS A 30 -14.68 14.33 -14.12
CA CYS A 30 -14.31 12.99 -14.57
C CYS A 30 -13.29 12.37 -13.61
N ILE A 31 -13.30 11.04 -13.46
CA ILE A 31 -12.37 10.38 -12.52
C ILE A 31 -10.91 10.58 -12.95
N GLU A 32 -10.64 10.60 -14.25
CA GLU A 32 -9.33 10.79 -14.86
C GLU A 32 -8.70 12.14 -14.50
N GLU A 33 -9.52 13.17 -14.22
CA GLU A 33 -9.05 14.50 -13.85
C GLU A 33 -8.54 14.55 -12.41
N ILE A 34 -9.06 13.68 -11.54
CA ILE A 34 -8.82 13.75 -10.09
C ILE A 34 -8.11 12.52 -9.52
N VAL A 35 -7.98 11.42 -10.29
CA VAL A 35 -7.51 10.11 -9.81
C VAL A 35 -6.16 10.15 -9.08
N ASP A 36 -5.23 10.98 -9.57
CA ASP A 36 -3.89 11.15 -9.01
C ASP A 36 -3.77 12.36 -8.06
N SER A 37 -4.88 12.96 -7.65
CA SER A 37 -4.85 14.14 -6.77
C SER A 37 -4.20 13.81 -5.43
N ILE A 38 -3.35 14.73 -4.96
CA ILE A 38 -2.66 14.63 -3.67
C ILE A 38 -3.16 15.69 -2.70
N ASP A 39 -3.17 15.36 -1.40
CA ASP A 39 -3.37 16.34 -0.34
C ASP A 39 -2.07 17.12 -0.02
N LYS A 40 -2.14 18.08 0.91
CA LYS A 40 -1.00 18.94 1.29
C LYS A 40 0.23 18.17 1.81
N ASN A 41 0.08 16.91 2.19
CA ASN A 41 1.16 16.05 2.65
C ASN A 41 1.72 15.17 1.51
N GLY A 42 1.29 15.38 0.27
CA GLY A 42 1.65 14.54 -0.86
C GLY A 42 0.93 13.20 -0.90
N ILE A 43 -0.12 13.01 -0.08
CA ILE A 43 -0.85 11.74 0.00
C ILE A 43 -1.93 11.72 -1.10
N SER A 44 -1.83 10.76 -2.01
CA SER A 44 -2.79 10.52 -3.09
C SER A 44 -4.15 10.02 -2.60
N LEU A 45 -5.17 10.10 -3.46
CA LEU A 45 -6.47 9.47 -3.19
C LEU A 45 -6.36 7.95 -2.99
N LEU A 46 -5.47 7.29 -3.74
CA LEU A 46 -5.20 5.86 -3.60
C LEU A 46 -4.65 5.57 -2.19
N GLU A 47 -3.57 6.24 -1.78
CA GLU A 47 -2.98 6.06 -0.46
C GLU A 47 -3.96 6.41 0.67
N LYS A 48 -4.76 7.47 0.49
CA LYS A 48 -5.82 7.84 1.45
C LYS A 48 -6.82 6.70 1.65
N SER A 49 -7.14 5.98 0.56
CA SER A 49 -8.04 4.84 0.58
C SER A 49 -7.42 3.65 1.34
N LEU A 50 -6.11 3.42 1.20
CA LEU A 50 -5.38 2.39 1.95
C LEU A 50 -5.34 2.70 3.46
N ILE A 51 -5.04 3.95 3.83
CA ILE A 51 -5.02 4.41 5.23
C ILE A 51 -6.42 4.25 5.87
N SER A 52 -7.46 4.56 5.10
CA SER A 52 -8.86 4.57 5.57
C SER A 52 -9.57 3.22 5.45
N ARG A 53 -8.87 2.17 4.99
CA ARG A 53 -9.41 0.82 4.72
C ARG A 53 -10.59 0.82 3.74
N LYS A 54 -10.55 1.71 2.75
CA LYS A 54 -11.52 1.80 1.65
C LYS A 54 -11.00 1.04 0.44
N PHE A 55 -10.87 -0.27 0.58
CA PHE A 55 -10.29 -1.11 -0.47
C PHE A 55 -11.16 -1.18 -1.72
N ASP A 56 -12.48 -0.99 -1.58
CA ASP A 56 -13.41 -0.79 -2.69
C ASP A 56 -13.08 0.48 -3.50
N ILE A 57 -12.81 1.59 -2.83
CA ILE A 57 -12.37 2.83 -3.48
C ILE A 57 -10.96 2.67 -4.04
N ALA A 58 -10.04 2.02 -3.33
CA ALA A 58 -8.69 1.76 -3.84
C ALA A 58 -8.74 0.95 -5.15
N ASN A 59 -9.51 -0.14 -5.18
CA ASN A 59 -9.71 -0.94 -6.40
C ASN A 59 -10.33 -0.10 -7.53
N PHE A 60 -11.37 0.70 -7.22
CA PHE A 60 -11.97 1.60 -8.21
C PHE A 60 -10.94 2.60 -8.79
N LEU A 61 -10.09 3.20 -7.95
CA LEU A 61 -9.04 4.11 -8.40
C LEU A 61 -8.01 3.40 -9.29
N LEU A 62 -7.55 2.20 -8.90
CA LEU A 62 -6.63 1.38 -9.70
C LEU A 62 -7.26 0.96 -11.05
N ASP A 63 -8.55 0.61 -11.07
CA ASP A 63 -9.30 0.29 -12.29
C ASP A 63 -9.39 1.49 -13.25
N ASN A 64 -9.35 2.71 -12.70
CA ASN A 64 -9.40 3.97 -13.46
C ASN A 64 -8.02 4.62 -13.63
N GLY A 65 -6.95 3.82 -13.57
CA GLY A 65 -5.62 4.25 -13.98
C GLY A 65 -4.87 5.10 -12.96
N ALA A 66 -5.22 5.02 -11.67
CA ALA A 66 -4.42 5.62 -10.61
C ALA A 66 -2.95 5.19 -10.71
N LYS A 67 -2.05 6.16 -10.68
CA LYS A 67 -0.61 5.88 -10.65
C LYS A 67 -0.23 5.24 -9.33
N VAL A 68 0.71 4.30 -9.43
CA VAL A 68 1.42 3.72 -8.29
C VAL A 68 2.76 4.43 -8.14
N ASN A 69 3.28 4.52 -6.92
CA ASN A 69 4.51 5.25 -6.55
C ASN A 69 4.35 6.78 -6.57
N ILE A 70 3.18 7.28 -6.19
CA ILE A 70 3.11 8.66 -5.69
C ILE A 70 3.78 8.67 -4.32
N ILE A 71 4.78 9.53 -4.13
CA ILE A 71 5.58 9.57 -2.91
C ILE A 71 5.13 10.77 -2.07
N SER A 72 4.75 10.50 -0.83
CA SER A 72 4.34 11.54 0.12
C SER A 72 5.52 12.32 0.69
N ASN A 73 5.25 13.40 1.41
CA ASN A 73 6.28 14.22 2.06
C ASN A 73 7.07 13.49 3.18
N ASP A 74 6.61 12.30 3.57
CA ASP A 74 7.27 11.41 4.55
C ASP A 74 8.08 10.28 3.86
N ASP A 75 8.31 10.39 2.56
CA ASP A 75 8.97 9.38 1.71
C ASP A 75 8.26 8.02 1.75
N CYS A 76 6.94 8.04 1.88
CA CYS A 76 6.10 6.85 1.88
C CYS A 76 5.41 6.67 0.53
N ASN A 77 5.14 5.41 0.19
CA ASN A 77 4.28 4.99 -0.93
C ASN A 77 3.13 4.10 -0.43
N GLU A 78 2.41 3.45 -1.35
CA GLU A 78 1.21 2.66 -1.07
C GLU A 78 1.47 1.52 -0.06
N PHE A 79 2.62 0.86 -0.13
CA PHE A 79 2.96 -0.26 0.76
C PHE A 79 3.22 0.19 2.19
N HIS A 80 3.85 1.35 2.39
CA HIS A 80 3.99 1.94 3.73
C HIS A 80 2.63 2.24 4.36
N TYR A 81 1.71 2.79 3.58
CA TYR A 81 0.38 3.16 4.06
C TYR A 81 -0.57 1.96 4.22
N LEU A 82 -0.43 0.92 3.39
CA LEU A 82 -1.22 -0.30 3.46
C LEU A 82 -0.78 -1.22 4.61
N ALA A 83 0.51 -1.22 4.98
CA ALA A 83 1.08 -2.15 5.96
C ALA A 83 0.24 -2.29 7.24
N ALA A 84 -0.12 -1.18 7.89
CA ALA A 84 -0.90 -1.20 9.14
C ALA A 84 -2.30 -1.83 8.99
N ASN A 85 -2.81 -1.90 7.76
CA ASN A 85 -4.13 -2.42 7.43
C ASN A 85 -4.08 -3.74 6.63
N ILE A 86 -2.89 -4.32 6.36
CA ILE A 86 -2.73 -5.47 5.45
C ILE A 86 -3.48 -6.73 5.91
N ASN A 87 -3.75 -6.85 7.21
CA ASN A 87 -4.50 -7.95 7.80
C ASN A 87 -6.03 -7.72 7.81
N CYS A 88 -6.53 -6.64 7.20
CA CYS A 88 -7.96 -6.40 7.02
C CYS A 88 -8.48 -7.10 5.76
N GLN A 89 -9.77 -7.45 5.75
CA GLN A 89 -10.41 -8.04 4.57
C GLN A 89 -10.25 -7.15 3.34
N GLY A 90 -9.84 -7.73 2.21
CA GLY A 90 -9.62 -7.04 0.93
C GLY A 90 -8.23 -6.39 0.78
N ALA A 91 -7.46 -6.23 1.87
CA ALA A 91 -6.17 -5.54 1.81
C ALA A 91 -5.11 -6.32 0.99
N VAL A 92 -5.05 -7.65 1.17
CA VAL A 92 -4.11 -8.51 0.43
C VAL A 92 -4.39 -8.50 -1.08
N GLU A 93 -5.65 -8.45 -1.48
CA GLU A 93 -6.05 -8.34 -2.89
C GLU A 93 -5.51 -7.04 -3.51
N VAL A 94 -5.74 -5.90 -2.85
CA VAL A 94 -5.20 -4.61 -3.28
C VAL A 94 -3.67 -4.63 -3.30
N ALA A 95 -3.02 -5.23 -2.29
CA ALA A 95 -1.56 -5.36 -2.27
C ALA A 95 -1.03 -6.15 -3.48
N CYS A 96 -1.66 -7.29 -3.82
CA CYS A 96 -1.29 -8.06 -5.00
C CYS A 96 -1.38 -7.23 -6.29
N ARG A 97 -2.43 -6.41 -6.44
CA ARG A 97 -2.57 -5.50 -7.59
C ARG A 97 -1.45 -4.46 -7.63
N LEU A 98 -1.12 -3.85 -6.49
CA LEU A 98 -0.01 -2.89 -6.39
C LEU A 98 1.33 -3.52 -6.81
N VAL A 99 1.59 -4.78 -6.43
CA VAL A 99 2.78 -5.53 -6.90
C VAL A 99 2.76 -5.74 -8.41
N ASP A 100 1.60 -6.08 -8.98
CA ASP A 100 1.46 -6.29 -10.41
C ASP A 100 1.61 -4.98 -11.21
N MET A 101 1.25 -3.85 -10.59
CA MET A 101 1.41 -2.50 -11.13
C MET A 101 2.78 -1.87 -10.84
N GLY A 102 3.70 -2.61 -10.19
CA GLY A 102 5.09 -2.17 -10.02
C GLY A 102 5.32 -1.16 -8.89
N VAL A 103 4.62 -1.32 -7.75
CA VAL A 103 4.97 -0.59 -6.53
C VAL A 103 6.44 -0.81 -6.17
N ASP A 104 7.13 0.27 -5.80
CA ASP A 104 8.52 0.25 -5.39
C ASP A 104 8.62 -0.38 -3.99
N LEU A 105 9.18 -1.59 -3.98
CA LEU A 105 9.39 -2.37 -2.77
C LEU A 105 10.54 -1.83 -1.90
N ASN A 106 11.46 -1.07 -2.50
CA ASN A 106 12.73 -0.67 -1.89
C ASN A 106 12.71 0.75 -1.32
N LEU A 107 11.72 1.58 -1.67
CA LEU A 107 11.58 2.93 -1.12
C LEU A 107 11.63 2.88 0.41
N LYS A 108 12.49 3.69 1.01
CA LYS A 108 12.66 3.78 2.46
C LYS A 108 11.91 4.98 3.02
N ASP A 109 11.06 4.76 4.01
CA ASP A 109 10.38 5.87 4.70
C ASP A 109 11.36 6.80 5.41
N LYS A 110 10.95 8.07 5.58
CA LYS A 110 11.77 9.08 6.24
C LYS A 110 11.97 8.84 7.73
N LYS A 111 11.02 8.20 8.39
CA LYS A 111 10.94 8.12 9.86
C LYS A 111 11.93 7.10 10.41
N PHE A 112 11.78 5.85 9.99
CA PHE A 112 12.50 4.68 10.44
C PHE A 112 13.48 4.13 9.39
N GLY A 113 13.37 4.57 8.13
CA GLY A 113 14.17 4.02 7.05
C GLY A 113 13.77 2.60 6.68
N ASN A 114 12.55 2.18 7.03
CA ASN A 114 12.05 0.88 6.63
C ASN A 114 11.77 0.90 5.13
N SER A 115 12.19 -0.12 4.40
CA SER A 115 11.72 -0.28 3.02
C SER A 115 10.22 -0.58 3.01
N ALA A 116 9.55 -0.24 1.90
CA ALA A 116 8.12 -0.47 1.72
C ALA A 116 7.74 -1.95 1.97
N ILE A 117 8.53 -2.89 1.41
CA ILE A 117 8.32 -4.32 1.64
C ILE A 117 8.60 -4.75 3.09
N TRP A 118 9.59 -4.15 3.76
CA TRP A 118 9.89 -4.48 5.16
C TRP A 118 8.69 -4.13 6.05
N SER A 119 8.14 -2.92 5.89
CA SER A 119 6.96 -2.47 6.63
C SER A 119 5.76 -3.40 6.40
N LEU A 120 5.51 -3.80 5.15
CA LEU A 120 4.43 -4.74 4.81
C LEU A 120 4.65 -6.11 5.46
N CYS A 121 5.84 -6.71 5.29
CA CYS A 121 6.17 -8.03 5.84
C CYS A 121 6.06 -8.05 7.37
N GLN A 122 6.48 -6.97 8.02
CA GLN A 122 6.41 -6.83 9.47
C GLN A 122 4.98 -6.99 9.97
N GLU A 123 4.00 -6.41 9.29
CA GLU A 123 2.59 -6.49 9.65
C GLU A 123 1.93 -7.80 9.23
N VAL A 124 2.23 -8.31 8.02
CA VAL A 124 1.72 -9.61 7.55
C VAL A 124 2.13 -10.74 8.50
N LEU A 125 3.39 -10.77 8.94
CA LEU A 125 3.94 -11.82 9.81
C LEU A 125 3.48 -11.72 11.27
N LYS A 126 2.56 -10.80 11.62
CA LYS A 126 1.84 -10.82 12.90
C LYS A 126 0.66 -11.80 12.88
N LYS A 127 0.01 -12.00 11.74
CA LYS A 127 -1.13 -12.92 11.57
C LYS A 127 -0.77 -14.18 10.80
N ARG A 128 0.19 -14.10 9.87
CA ARG A 128 0.74 -15.25 9.13
C ARG A 128 -0.33 -16.06 8.39
N THR A 129 -1.34 -15.38 7.82
CA THR A 129 -2.36 -16.05 7.00
C THR A 129 -1.72 -16.59 5.72
N LYS A 130 -2.37 -17.57 5.08
CA LYS A 130 -1.88 -18.13 3.82
C LYS A 130 -1.74 -17.05 2.75
N GLU A 131 -2.77 -16.22 2.58
CA GLU A 131 -2.81 -15.18 1.56
C GLU A 131 -1.73 -14.12 1.81
N GLY A 132 -1.47 -13.76 3.07
CA GLY A 132 -0.41 -12.83 3.42
C GLY A 132 0.98 -13.43 3.15
N ASN A 133 1.17 -14.71 3.45
CA ASN A 133 2.43 -15.40 3.18
C ASN A 133 2.68 -15.50 1.66
N ASP A 134 1.65 -15.84 0.89
CA ASP A 134 1.70 -15.89 -0.58
C ASP A 134 2.03 -14.51 -1.17
N LEU A 135 1.51 -13.42 -0.59
CA LEU A 135 1.87 -12.05 -0.97
C LEU A 135 3.35 -11.75 -0.73
N ILE A 136 3.93 -12.16 0.41
CA ILE A 136 5.36 -11.98 0.66
C ILE A 136 6.18 -12.74 -0.39
N VAL A 137 5.83 -13.99 -0.69
CA VAL A 137 6.48 -14.78 -1.74
C VAL A 137 6.39 -14.08 -3.10
N LYS A 138 5.21 -13.53 -3.46
CA LYS A 138 5.03 -12.75 -4.68
C LYS A 138 5.94 -11.52 -4.71
N CYS A 139 6.07 -10.78 -3.61
CA CYS A 139 6.97 -9.63 -3.50
C CYS A 139 8.44 -10.03 -3.62
N LEU A 140 8.87 -11.11 -2.96
CA LEU A 140 10.25 -11.62 -3.07
C LEU A 140 10.57 -12.06 -4.50
N GLY A 141 9.60 -12.59 -5.24
CA GLY A 141 9.73 -12.90 -6.66
C GLY A 141 10.05 -11.68 -7.55
N LYS A 142 9.80 -10.45 -7.07
CA LYS A 142 10.22 -9.21 -7.73
C LYS A 142 11.67 -8.82 -7.43
N ARG A 143 12.41 -9.64 -6.67
CA ARG A 143 13.82 -9.45 -6.30
C ARG A 143 14.10 -8.07 -5.67
N PRO A 144 13.37 -7.68 -4.60
CA PRO A 144 13.68 -6.46 -3.85
C PRO A 144 15.06 -6.58 -3.19
N ASN A 145 15.64 -5.45 -2.80
CA ASN A 145 16.83 -5.45 -1.97
C ASN A 145 16.48 -6.00 -0.59
N ILE A 146 17.14 -7.11 -0.24
CA ILE A 146 16.86 -7.85 1.00
C ILE A 146 17.86 -7.57 2.11
N ASN A 147 19.00 -6.95 1.80
CA ASN A 147 20.12 -6.77 2.73
C ASN A 147 20.21 -5.35 3.28
N ASP A 148 19.54 -4.39 2.65
CA ASP A 148 19.51 -3.02 3.12
C ASP A 148 18.88 -2.90 4.50
N GLU A 149 19.62 -2.30 5.43
CA GLU A 149 19.16 -2.09 6.80
C GLU A 149 18.34 -0.80 6.93
N ASN A 150 17.36 -0.83 7.82
CA ASN A 150 16.69 0.37 8.32
C ASN A 150 17.57 1.11 9.35
N LYS A 151 17.08 2.21 9.93
CA LYS A 151 17.85 3.01 10.91
C LYS A 151 18.16 2.28 12.23
N TYR A 152 17.62 1.08 12.42
CA TYR A 152 17.82 0.24 13.60
C TYR A 152 18.68 -0.99 13.32
N GLY A 153 19.23 -1.14 12.11
CA GLY A 153 20.09 -2.26 11.74
C GLY A 153 19.33 -3.55 11.38
N TYR A 154 18.03 -3.45 11.04
CA TYR A 154 17.26 -4.62 10.59
C TYR A 154 17.05 -4.56 9.08
N SER A 155 17.39 -5.66 8.40
CA SER A 155 17.11 -5.87 6.98
C SER A 155 15.83 -6.68 6.76
N LEU A 156 15.37 -6.77 5.50
CA LEU A 156 14.27 -7.68 5.14
C LEU A 156 14.69 -9.14 5.35
N ARG A 157 15.95 -9.48 5.05
CA ARG A 157 16.51 -10.81 5.28
C ARG A 157 16.37 -11.21 6.75
N ASP A 158 16.78 -10.35 7.69
CA ASP A 158 16.69 -10.65 9.12
C ASP A 158 15.25 -10.96 9.53
N LEU A 159 14.30 -10.16 9.06
CA LEU A 159 12.87 -10.34 9.36
C LEU A 159 12.33 -11.69 8.83
N ILE A 160 12.68 -12.05 7.58
CA ILE A 160 12.23 -13.32 6.97
C ILE A 160 12.93 -14.52 7.62
N GLU A 161 14.20 -14.41 7.99
CA GLU A 161 14.90 -15.50 8.69
C GLU A 161 14.35 -15.75 10.09
N GLU A 162 14.05 -14.68 10.84
CA GLU A 162 13.50 -14.80 12.19
C GLU A 162 12.06 -15.30 12.18
N ARG A 163 11.25 -14.86 11.20
CA ARG A 163 9.77 -14.97 11.29
C ARG A 163 9.08 -15.56 10.06
N GLY A 164 9.75 -15.71 8.93
CA GLY A 164 9.18 -16.22 7.68
C GLY A 164 8.87 -17.71 7.70
N THR A 165 8.10 -18.16 6.70
CA THR A 165 7.85 -19.59 6.45
C THR A 165 9.02 -20.21 5.66
N ASP A 166 9.09 -21.55 5.63
CA ASP A 166 10.10 -22.26 4.85
C ASP A 166 10.06 -21.87 3.35
N ASP A 167 8.86 -21.65 2.80
CA ASP A 167 8.71 -21.17 1.43
C ASP A 167 9.34 -19.78 1.21
N MET A 168 9.16 -18.85 2.15
CA MET A 168 9.78 -17.53 2.06
C MET A 168 11.30 -17.62 2.10
N LYS A 169 11.84 -18.43 3.02
CA LYS A 169 13.29 -18.64 3.17
C LYS A 169 13.89 -19.28 1.92
N LYS A 170 13.22 -20.30 1.39
CA LYS A 170 13.62 -20.93 0.12
C LYS A 170 13.64 -19.93 -1.03
N VAL A 171 12.65 -19.04 -1.14
CA VAL A 171 12.64 -17.99 -2.17
C VAL A 171 13.76 -16.98 -1.90
N LEU A 172 14.02 -16.63 -0.64
CA LEU A 172 15.09 -15.73 -0.23
C LEU A 172 16.47 -16.24 -0.68
N GLU A 173 16.75 -17.54 -0.52
CA GLU A 173 17.98 -18.21 -0.98
C GLU A 173 18.15 -18.16 -2.52
N MET A 174 17.05 -18.14 -3.28
CA MET A 174 17.07 -18.13 -4.74
C MET A 174 17.26 -16.74 -5.35
N ILE A 175 17.13 -15.67 -4.55
CA ILE A 175 17.24 -14.28 -5.02
C ILE A 175 18.54 -13.59 -4.61
N VAL A 176 19.42 -14.27 -3.87
CA VAL A 176 20.78 -13.83 -3.53
C VAL A 176 21.75 -14.03 -4.68
#